data_AF-A0A954YND4-F1
#
_entry.id   AF-A0A954YND4-F1
#
_cell.length_a   1.000
_cell.length_b   1.000
_cell.length_c   1.000
_cell.angle_alpha   90.00
_cell.angle_beta   90.00
_cell.angle_gamma   90.00
#
_symmetry.space_group_name_H-M   'P 1'
#
loop_
_entity.id
_entity.type
_entity.pdbx_description
1 polymer ?
#
loop_
_entity_poly.entity_id
_entity_poly.type
_entity_poly.pdbx_seq_one_letter_code
_entity_poly.pdbx_strand_id
1 'polypeptide(L)' 'MRSALWAGLFWCGSTFIACAADEAPKRRADYPPHFPTAREVVYKQIGDVRLKLYMFVPPGHQASDQNPAI' A
#
# COMPACT_ATOMS: atom_id res chain seq x y z
N MET A 1 35.50 -54.60 21.63
CA MET A 1 34.48 -53.84 22.37
C MET A 1 35.04 -52.48 22.74
N ARG A 2 34.34 -51.42 22.31
CA ARG A 2 34.45 -49.99 22.72
C ARG A 2 35.69 -49.22 22.25
N SER A 3 35.67 -48.84 20.98
CA SER A 3 36.53 -47.81 20.40
C SER A 3 35.92 -46.42 20.65
N ALA A 4 36.72 -45.54 21.24
CA ALA A 4 36.81 -44.10 21.03
C ALA A 4 35.54 -43.24 21.18
N LEU A 5 35.51 -42.56 22.33
CA LEU A 5 34.85 -41.27 22.56
C LEU A 5 35.08 -40.31 21.38
N TRP A 6 34.00 -39.86 20.76
CA TRP A 6 33.98 -38.67 19.91
C TRP A 6 33.71 -37.46 20.79
N ALA A 7 34.77 -36.80 21.20
CA ALA A 7 34.74 -35.50 21.86
C ALA A 7 35.03 -34.41 20.82
N GLY A 8 34.10 -33.46 20.70
CA GLY A 8 34.39 -32.11 20.22
C GLY A 8 34.15 -31.87 18.73
N LEU A 9 33.09 -31.13 18.44
CA LEU A 9 32.86 -30.17 17.35
C LEU A 9 31.34 -29.99 17.36
N PHE A 10 30.70 -28.86 17.62
CA PHE A 10 30.94 -27.55 17.08
C PHE A 10 30.04 -26.61 17.88
N TRP A 11 30.55 -26.03 18.98
CA TRP A 11 29.82 -25.02 19.77
C TRP A 11 29.91 -23.69 19.00
N CYS A 12 29.04 -23.55 18.00
CA CYS A 12 28.69 -22.28 17.37
C CYS A 12 27.21 -22.06 17.76
N GLY A 13 26.89 -21.40 18.87
CA GLY A 13 27.13 -19.98 19.00
C GLY A 13 26.30 -19.23 17.96
N SER A 14 24.96 -19.29 18.02
CA SER A 14 24.02 -18.39 17.30
C SER A 14 22.56 -18.79 17.56
N THR A 15 21.96 -18.37 18.69
CA THR A 15 20.50 -18.18 18.75
C THR A 15 20.20 -16.71 18.52
N PHE A 16 20.51 -16.21 17.32
CA PHE A 16 19.83 -15.04 16.80
C PHE A 16 18.48 -15.53 16.28
N ILE A 17 17.44 -15.39 17.11
CA ILE A 17 16.06 -15.46 16.64
C ILE A 17 15.90 -14.30 15.65
N ALA A 18 15.96 -14.63 14.36
CA ALA A 18 15.64 -13.70 13.29
C ALA A 18 14.15 -13.38 13.38
N CYS A 19 13.83 -12.14 13.74
CA CYS A 19 12.49 -11.59 13.60
C CYS A 19 12.24 -11.40 12.10
N ALA A 20 11.55 -12.35 11.48
CA ALA A 20 11.10 -12.18 10.10
C ALA A 20 10.03 -11.08 10.08
N ALA A 21 10.38 -9.90 9.58
CA ALA A 21 9.42 -8.86 9.29
C ALA A 21 8.60 -9.29 8.07
N ASP A 22 7.33 -9.61 8.28
CA ASP A 22 6.38 -9.94 7.22
C ASP A 22 6.02 -8.64 6.47
N GLU A 23 6.74 -8.33 5.38
CA GLU A 23 6.39 -7.24 4.50
C GLU A 23 5.16 -7.65 3.68
N ALA A 24 3.98 -7.22 4.15
CA ALA A 24 2.74 -7.41 3.41
C ALA A 24 2.90 -6.89 1.97
N PRO A 25 2.53 -7.68 0.94
CA PRO A 25 2.73 -7.27 -0.44
C PRO A 25 1.93 -6.01 -0.74
N LYS A 26 2.64 -4.94 -1.13
CA LYS A 26 2.04 -3.66 -1.56
C LYS A 26 1.18 -3.91 -2.80
N ARG A 27 -0.15 -3.93 -2.63
CA ARG A 27 -1.08 -4.01 -3.76
C ARG A 27 -0.92 -2.77 -4.63
N ARG A 28 -0.62 -2.96 -5.92
CA ARG A 28 -0.64 -1.87 -6.90
C ARG A 28 -2.10 -1.51 -7.14
N ALA A 29 -2.44 -0.24 -7.01
CA ALA A 29 -3.76 0.25 -7.40
C ALA A 29 -3.85 0.31 -8.93
N ASP A 30 -5.02 -0.04 -9.48
CA ASP A 30 -5.26 0.03 -10.92
C ASP A 30 -5.32 1.50 -11.38
N TYR A 31 -4.68 1.79 -12.52
CA TYR A 31 -4.66 3.12 -13.11
C TYR A 31 -5.14 3.08 -14.57
N PRO A 32 -6.10 3.93 -14.97
CA PRO A 32 -6.78 4.93 -14.13
C PRO A 32 -7.69 4.30 -13.07
N PRO A 33 -7.83 4.90 -11.88
CA PRO A 33 -8.75 4.39 -10.88
C PRO A 33 -10.20 4.56 -11.35
N HIS A 34 -11.08 3.66 -10.91
CA HIS A 34 -12.50 3.72 -11.20
C HIS A 34 -13.31 3.86 -9.90
N PHE A 35 -14.09 4.93 -9.79
CA PHE A 35 -14.91 5.21 -8.61
C PHE A 35 -16.38 5.40 -9.03
N PRO A 36 -17.25 4.38 -8.87
CA PRO A 36 -18.61 4.42 -9.41
C PRO A 36 -19.51 5.49 -8.76
N THR A 37 -19.18 5.94 -7.55
CA THR A 37 -19.94 6.96 -6.81
C THR A 37 -19.33 8.36 -6.92
N ALA A 38 -18.14 8.48 -7.51
CA ALA A 38 -17.50 9.78 -7.68
C ALA A 38 -18.00 10.45 -8.95
N ARG A 39 -18.13 11.78 -8.87
CA ARG A 39 -18.30 12.61 -10.06
C ARG A 39 -16.93 12.91 -10.66
N GLU A 40 -16.71 12.50 -11.90
CA GLU A 40 -15.49 12.82 -12.64
C GLU A 40 -15.58 14.21 -13.29
N VAL A 41 -14.58 15.06 -13.04
CA VAL A 41 -14.49 16.39 -13.65
C VAL A 41 -13.07 16.61 -14.15
N VAL A 42 -12.93 17.12 -15.38
CA VAL A 42 -11.62 17.56 -15.89
C VAL A 42 -11.30 18.92 -15.27
N TYR A 43 -10.29 18.95 -14.40
CA TYR A 43 -9.83 20.18 -13.77
C TYR A 43 -8.92 20.99 -14.69
N LYS A 44 -8.01 20.31 -15.39
CA LYS A 44 -7.05 20.95 -16.28
C LYS A 44 -6.66 20.02 -17.42
N GLN A 45 -6.37 20.62 -18.58
CA GLN A 45 -5.76 19.94 -19.70
C GLN A 45 -4.36 20.52 -19.96
N ILE A 46 -3.39 19.63 -20.22
CA ILE A 46 -2.01 19.99 -20.56
C ILE A 46 -1.65 19.15 -21.78
N GLY A 47 -1.55 19.80 -22.94
CA GLY A 47 -1.41 19.09 -24.22
C GLY A 47 -2.61 18.18 -24.49
N ASP A 48 -2.34 16.88 -24.61
CA ASP A 48 -3.29 15.79 -24.79
C ASP A 48 -3.72 15.13 -23.46
N VAL A 49 -3.08 15.45 -22.34
CA VAL A 49 -3.37 14.87 -21.03
C VAL A 49 -4.46 15.66 -20.30
N ARG A 50 -5.46 14.94 -19.77
CA ARG A 50 -6.56 15.50 -18.96
C ARG A 50 -6.40 15.09 -17.50
N LEU A 51 -6.22 16.08 -16.63
CA LEU A 51 -6.21 15.89 -15.18
C LEU A 51 -7.64 15.84 -14.66
N LYS A 52 -8.07 14.66 -14.22
CA LYS A 52 -9.40 14.44 -13.64
C LYS A 52 -9.35 14.59 -12.12
N LEU A 53 -10.37 15.25 -11.57
CA LEU A 53 -10.74 15.18 -10.17
C LEU A 53 -11.93 14.23 -10.03
N TYR A 54 -11.86 13.37 -9.02
CA TYR A 54 -12.94 12.47 -8.63
C TYR A 54 -13.57 13.03 -7.36
N MET A 55 -14.77 13.59 -7.47
CA MET A 55 -15.44 14.30 -6.38
C MET A 55 -16.49 13.42 -5.72
N PHE A 56 -16.40 13.27 -4.40
CA PHE A 56 -17.43 12.63 -3.58
C PHE A 56 -18.27 13.71 -2.91
N VAL A 57 -19.49 13.93 -3.42
CA VAL A 57 -20.38 14.97 -2.92
C VAL A 57 -21.44 14.37 -2.00
N PRO A 58 -21.78 15.01 -0.87
CA PRO A 58 -22.86 14.54 -0.02
C PRO A 58 -24.22 14.67 -0.74
N PRO A 59 -25.22 13.87 -0.37
CA PRO A 59 -26.56 13.99 -0.93
C PRO A 59 -27.12 15.41 -0.77
N GLY A 60 -27.69 15.97 -1.83
CA GLY A 60 -28.30 17.30 -1.81
C GLY A 60 -27.33 18.48 -1.86
N HIS A 61 -26.03 18.24 -2.09
CA HIS A 61 -25.03 19.29 -2.24
C HIS A 61 -25.36 20.28 -3.37
N GLN A 62 -25.20 21.57 -3.09
CA GLN A 62 -25.38 22.66 -4.05
C GLN A 62 -24.08 23.42 -4.26
N ALA A 63 -23.92 24.02 -5.44
CA ALA A 63 -22.71 24.76 -5.80
C ALA A 63 -22.46 26.01 -4.92
N SER A 64 -23.50 26.53 -4.27
CA SER A 64 -23.40 27.66 -3.33
C SER A 64 -22.98 27.25 -1.92
N ASP A 65 -22.91 25.95 -1.61
CA ASP A 65 -22.53 25.48 -0.28
C ASP A 65 -21.06 25.82 0.01
N GLN A 66 -20.78 26.27 1.24
CA GLN A 66 -19.42 26.54 1.72
C GLN A 66 -18.90 25.40 2.60
N ASN A 67 -19.06 24.17 2.13
CA ASN A 67 -18.57 22.99 2.83
C ASN A 67 -17.05 22.85 2.63
N PRO A 68 -16.29 22.47 3.67
CA PRO A 68 -14.87 22.20 3.52
C PRO A 68 -14.62 20.99 2.59
N ALA A 69 -13.51 21.04 1.86
CA ALA A 69 -13.02 19.93 1.03
C ALA A 69 -11.71 19.38 1.60
N ILE A 70 -11.50 18.08 1.43
CA ILE A 70 -10.24 17.37 1.73
C ILE A 70 -9.66 16.74 0.48
#